data_AF-A0A857FLI6-F1
#
_entry.id   AF-A0A857FLI6-F1
#
_cell.length_a   1.000
_cell.length_b   1.000
_cell.length_c   1.000
_cell.angle_alpha   90.00
_cell.angle_beta   90.00
_cell.angle_gamma   90.00
#
_symmetry.space_group_name_H-M   'P 1'
#
loop_
_entity.id
_entity.type
_entity.pdbx_description
1 polymer ?
#
loop_
_entity_poly.entity_id
_entity_poly.type
_entity_poly.pdbx_seq_one_letter_code
_entity_poly.pdbx_strand_id
1 'polypeptide(L)'
;MCNLPDGCSQADIDRRFQEQNTVLARKAQRAEKLKKSLEDCLYEARQVFGGQVSDTVAFLTDSIDEVKGEMARLDQGLCRLEDEWRGSRALHLEAAE
;
A
#
# COMPACT_ATOMS: atom_id res chain seq x y z
N MET A 1 2.81 -28.04 32.29
CA MET A 1 2.86 -26.56 32.23
C MET A 1 3.54 -26.21 30.91
N CYS A 2 2.78 -25.83 29.89
CA CYS A 2 3.35 -25.44 28.60
C CYS A 2 3.84 -24.00 28.71
N ASN A 3 5.16 -23.82 28.61
CA ASN A 3 5.77 -22.50 28.47
C ASN A 3 5.46 -21.98 27.07
N LEU A 4 4.47 -21.10 26.94
CA LEU A 4 4.27 -20.33 25.72
C LEU A 4 5.39 -19.27 25.62
N PRO A 5 6.18 -19.25 24.54
CA PRO A 5 7.25 -18.28 24.36
C PRO A 5 6.64 -16.88 24.15
N ASP A 6 7.04 -15.93 25.01
CA ASP A 6 6.75 -14.48 25.00
C ASP A 6 5.54 -14.07 24.15
N GLY A 7 4.35 -14.38 24.69
CA GLY A 7 3.07 -14.15 24.05
C GLY A 7 2.77 -12.67 23.85
N CYS A 8 2.83 -12.22 22.59
CA CYS A 8 1.99 -11.09 22.18
C CYS A 8 0.54 -11.52 22.40
N SER A 9 -0.22 -10.73 23.17
CA SER A 9 -1.65 -10.97 23.34
C SER A 9 -2.38 -10.77 22.00
N GLN A 10 -3.55 -11.37 21.81
CA GLN A 10 -4.39 -11.09 20.64
C GLN A 10 -4.64 -9.58 20.46
N ALA A 11 -4.74 -8.83 21.57
CA ALA A 11 -4.89 -7.38 21.55
C ALA A 11 -3.64 -6.66 20.98
N ASP A 12 -2.43 -7.18 21.24
CA ASP A 12 -1.20 -6.63 20.65
C ASP A 12 -1.10 -6.90 19.16
N ILE A 13 -1.55 -8.09 18.72
CA ILE A 13 -1.61 -8.46 17.31
C ILE A 13 -2.62 -7.57 16.58
N ASP A 14 -3.82 -7.39 17.14
CA ASP A 14 -4.85 -6.51 16.58
C ASP A 14 -4.37 -5.06 16.49
N ARG A 15 -3.71 -4.57 17.54
CA ARG A 15 -3.13 -3.22 17.56
C ARG A 15 -2.07 -3.05 16.47
N ARG A 16 -1.12 -3.99 16.35
CA ARG A 16 -0.08 -3.96 15.30
C ARG A 16 -0.70 -4.00 13.91
N PHE A 17 -1.70 -4.84 13.70
CA PHE A 17 -2.45 -4.90 12.44
C PHE A 17 -3.08 -3.54 12.11
N GLN A 18 -3.80 -2.93 13.06
CA GLN A 18 -4.43 -1.62 12.86
C GLN A 18 -3.42 -0.52 12.54
N GLU A 19 -2.29 -0.48 13.25
CA GLU A 19 -1.20 0.47 13.02
C GLU A 19 -0.63 0.32 11.61
N GLN A 20 -0.28 -0.91 11.21
CA GLN A 20 0.29 -1.20 9.89
C GLN A 20 -0.71 -0.95 8.75
N ASN A 21 -1.97 -1.37 8.93
CA ASN A 21 -3.04 -1.15 7.96
C ASN A 21 -3.26 0.35 7.74
N THR A 22 -3.29 1.14 8.82
CA THR A 22 -3.42 2.60 8.74
C THR A 22 -2.26 3.23 7.96
N VAL A 23 -1.03 2.76 8.18
CA VAL A 23 0.16 3.26 7.47
C VAL A 23 0.09 2.92 5.97
N LEU A 24 -0.23 1.67 5.63
CA LEU A 24 -0.36 1.23 4.24
C LEU A 24 -1.49 1.96 3.51
N ALA A 25 -2.66 2.08 4.13
CA ALA A 25 -3.80 2.81 3.56
C ALA A 25 -3.46 4.29 3.31
N ARG A 26 -2.75 4.95 4.26
CA ARG A 26 -2.28 6.33 4.07
C ARG A 26 -1.26 6.45 2.93
N LYS A 27 -0.37 5.47 2.77
CA LYS A 27 0.57 5.45 1.64
C LYS A 27 -0.17 5.28 0.32
N ALA A 28 -1.13 4.36 0.24
CA ALA A 28 -1.96 4.15 -0.95
C ALA A 28 -2.71 5.42 -1.34
N GLN A 29 -3.31 6.12 -0.36
CA GLN A 29 -3.99 7.40 -0.61
C GLN A 29 -3.04 8.49 -1.13
N ARG A 30 -1.80 8.54 -0.63
CA ARG A 30 -0.80 9.50 -1.12
C ARG A 30 -0.34 9.17 -2.54
N ALA A 31 -0.15 7.89 -2.84
CA ALA A 31 0.23 7.43 -4.17
C ALA A 31 -0.86 7.77 -5.20
N GLU A 32 -2.14 7.55 -4.87
CA GLU A 32 -3.26 7.94 -5.73
C GLU A 32 -3.29 9.45 -5.99
N LYS A 33 -3.08 10.27 -4.95
CA LYS A 33 -3.00 11.73 -5.09
C LYS A 33 -1.84 12.14 -6.00
N LEU A 34 -0.66 11.54 -5.81
CA LEU A 34 0.52 11.83 -6.61
C LEU A 34 0.31 11.44 -8.08
N LYS A 35 -0.22 10.24 -8.33
CA LYS A 35 -0.58 9.79 -9.67
C LYS A 35 -1.48 10.80 -10.37
N LYS A 36 -2.56 11.22 -9.69
CA LYS A 36 -3.47 12.22 -10.25
C LYS A 36 -2.77 13.53 -10.59
N SER A 37 -1.93 14.04 -9.68
CA SER A 37 -1.15 15.25 -9.95
C SER A 37 -0.20 15.09 -11.14
N LEU A 38 0.42 13.92 -11.31
CA LEU A 38 1.27 13.63 -12.48
C LEU A 38 0.45 13.55 -13.78
N GLU A 39 -0.75 12.95 -13.73
CA GLU A 39 -1.68 12.91 -14.86
C GLU A 39 -2.14 14.32 -15.27
N ASP A 40 -2.42 15.19 -14.31
CA ASP A 40 -2.74 16.60 -14.54
C ASP A 40 -1.54 17.34 -15.19
N CYS A 41 -0.32 17.15 -14.66
CA CYS A 41 0.90 17.71 -15.26
C CYS A 41 1.15 17.18 -16.68
N LEU A 42 0.89 15.90 -16.94
CA LEU A 42 1.03 15.29 -18.26
C LEU A 42 0.04 15.90 -19.25
N TYR A 43 -1.20 16.14 -18.81
CA TYR A 43 -2.21 16.82 -19.61
C TYR A 43 -1.73 18.23 -20.01
N GLU A 44 -1.27 19.04 -19.05
CA GLU A 44 -0.74 20.38 -19.31
C GLU A 44 0.49 20.36 -20.23
N ALA A 45 1.44 19.46 -19.99
CA ALA A 45 2.63 19.31 -20.81
C ALA A 45 2.27 18.99 -22.27
N ARG A 46 1.29 18.11 -22.50
CA ARG A 46 0.81 17.78 -23.85
C ARG A 46 0.19 18.99 -24.56
N GLN A 47 -0.49 19.88 -23.84
CA GLN A 47 -1.03 21.12 -24.41
C GLN A 47 0.09 22.09 -24.81
N VAL A 48 1.11 22.25 -23.96
CA VAL A 48 2.23 23.19 -24.21
C VAL A 48 3.13 22.71 -25.34
N PHE A 49 3.44 21.40 -25.39
CA PHE A 49 4.37 20.83 -26.37
C PHE A 49 3.67 20.23 -27.61
N GLY A 50 2.36 20.48 -27.78
CA GLY A 50 1.60 20.06 -28.96
C GLY A 50 1.56 18.53 -29.16
N GLY A 51 1.63 17.76 -28.09
CA GLY A 51 1.65 16.30 -28.13
C GLY A 51 2.91 15.67 -28.75
N GLN A 52 3.94 16.45 -29.08
CA GLN A 52 5.24 15.88 -29.43
C GLN A 52 5.83 15.14 -28.23
N VAL A 53 6.49 14.01 -28.48
CA VAL A 53 7.26 13.28 -27.46
C VAL A 53 8.46 14.15 -27.10
N SER A 54 8.25 15.10 -26.18
CA SER A 54 9.34 15.76 -25.48
C SER A 54 9.79 14.86 -24.33
N ASP A 55 11.07 14.93 -23.98
CA ASP A 55 11.63 14.19 -22.84
C ASP A 55 10.82 14.41 -21.56
N THR A 56 10.23 15.60 -21.39
CA THR A 56 9.31 15.92 -20.30
C THR A 56 8.03 15.07 -20.32
N VAL A 57 7.39 14.89 -21.49
CA VAL A 57 6.16 14.09 -21.63
C VAL A 57 6.45 12.60 -21.41
N ALA A 58 7.62 12.12 -21.89
CA ALA A 58 8.08 10.76 -21.65
C ALA A 58 8.34 10.52 -20.15
N PHE A 59 9.11 11.40 -19.50
CA PHE A 59 9.41 11.33 -18.07
C PHE A 59 8.15 11.30 -17.18
N LEU A 60 7.14 12.11 -17.49
CA LEU A 60 5.88 12.12 -16.76
C LEU A 60 5.11 10.80 -16.93
N THR A 61 5.15 10.21 -18.12
CA THR A 61 4.52 8.90 -18.38
C THR A 61 5.21 7.81 -17.57
N ASP A 62 6.54 7.77 -17.58
CA ASP A 62 7.33 6.80 -16.80
C ASP A 62 7.08 6.95 -15.30
N SER A 63 7.04 8.19 -14.80
CA SER A 63 6.74 8.49 -13.40
C SER A 63 5.34 8.01 -12.99
N ILE A 64 4.33 8.18 -13.85
CA ILE A 64 2.97 7.68 -13.60
C ILE A 64 2.97 6.15 -13.49
N ASP A 65 3.68 5.47 -14.38
CA ASP A 65 3.73 4.01 -14.39
C ASP A 65 4.49 3.46 -13.18
N GLU A 66 5.55 4.13 -12.73
CA GLU A 66 6.22 3.82 -11.46
C GLU A 66 5.26 3.94 -10.28
N VAL A 67 4.49 5.03 -10.20
CA VAL A 67 3.51 5.23 -9.12
C VAL A 67 2.41 4.16 -9.17
N LYS A 68 1.92 3.76 -10.35
CA LYS A 68 0.97 2.65 -10.49
C LYS A 68 1.58 1.33 -9.98
N GLY A 69 2.85 1.07 -10.28
CA GLY A 69 3.57 -0.10 -9.78
C GLY A 69 3.64 -0.11 -8.26
N GLU A 70 3.97 1.03 -7.65
CA GLU A 70 3.98 1.18 -6.19
C GLU A 70 2.59 1.04 -5.57
N MET A 71 1.55 1.56 -6.21
CA MET A 71 0.17 1.34 -5.77
C MET A 71 -0.21 -0.14 -5.76
N ALA A 72 0.14 -0.89 -6.80
CA ALA A 72 -0.11 -2.33 -6.86
C ALA A 72 0.63 -3.09 -5.73
N ARG A 73 1.87 -2.69 -5.42
CA ARG A 73 2.62 -3.25 -4.28
C ARG A 73 1.98 -2.93 -2.94
N LEU A 74 1.47 -1.72 -2.77
CA LEU A 74 0.77 -1.31 -1.55
C LEU A 74 -0.54 -2.09 -1.37
N ASP A 75 -1.30 -2.29 -2.43
CA ASP A 75 -2.53 -3.09 -2.43
C ASP A 75 -2.24 -4.55 -2.08
N GLN A 76 -1.25 -5.16 -2.71
CA GLN A 76 -0.80 -6.50 -2.36
C GLN A 76 -0.31 -6.59 -0.90
N GLY A 77 0.36 -5.56 -0.41
CA GLY A 77 0.79 -5.46 0.99
C GLY A 77 -0.39 -5.41 1.97
N LEU A 78 -1.47 -4.72 1.63
CA LEU A 78 -2.70 -4.70 2.42
C LEU A 78 -3.35 -6.08 2.49
N CYS A 79 -3.54 -6.75 1.34
CA CYS A 79 -4.10 -8.10 1.31
C CYS A 79 -3.27 -9.07 2.15
N ARG A 80 -1.94 -9.05 1.99
CA ARG A 80 -1.04 -9.91 2.75
C ARG A 80 -1.13 -9.65 4.26
N LEU A 81 -1.19 -8.38 4.66
CA LEU A 81 -1.34 -8.01 6.07
C LEU A 81 -2.67 -8.52 6.66
N GLU A 82 -3.76 -8.46 5.88
CA GLU A 82 -5.05 -9.01 6.27
C GLU A 82 -5.01 -10.53 6.42
N ASP A 83 -4.34 -11.24 5.51
CA ASP A 83 -4.18 -12.69 5.56
C ASP A 83 -3.34 -13.12 6.77
N GLU A 84 -2.23 -12.42 7.06
CA GLU A 84 -1.39 -12.64 8.23
C GLU A 84 -2.18 -12.43 9.53
N TRP A 85 -2.99 -11.37 9.60
CA TRP A 85 -3.85 -11.11 10.75
C TRP A 85 -4.93 -12.18 10.95
N ARG A 86 -5.61 -12.60 9.88
CA ARG A 86 -6.61 -13.68 9.92
C ARG A 86 -5.99 -15.00 10.38
N GLY A 87 -4.82 -15.34 9.86
CA GLY A 87 -4.08 -16.54 10.24
C GLY A 87 -3.68 -16.53 11.72
N SER A 88 -3.14 -15.41 12.20
CA SER A 88 -2.78 -15.25 13.61
C SER A 88 -3.99 -15.37 14.54
N ARG A 89 -5.12 -14.76 14.17
CA ARG A 89 -6.36 -14.83 14.95
C ARG A 89 -6.96 -16.24 14.99
N ALA A 90 -6.86 -17.00 13.91
CA ALA A 90 -7.30 -18.40 13.87
C ALA A 90 -6.49 -19.27 14.84
N LEU A 91 -5.17 -19.13 14.84
CA LEU A 91 -4.27 -19.86 15.77
C LEU A 91 -4.57 -19.55 17.24
N HIS A 92 -4.92 -18.30 17.56
CA HIS A 92 -5.32 -17.93 18.91
C HIS A 92 -6.68 -18.49 19.33
N LEU A 93 -7.63 -18.65 18.40
CA LEU A 93 -8.91 -19.29 18.68
C LEU A 93 -8.73 -20.78 18.94
N GLU A 94 -7.95 -21.48 18.11
CA GLU A 94 -7.62 -22.90 18.30
C GLU A 94 -6.88 -23.17 19.62
N ALA A 95 -6.02 -22.25 20.06
CA ALA A 95 -5.31 -22.36 21.33
C ALA A 95 -6.18 -22.04 22.58
N ALA A 96 -7.39 -21.49 22.38
CA ALA A 96 -8.32 -21.14 23.44
C ALA A 96 -9.45 -22.19 23.64
N GLU A 97 -9.53 -23.20 22.77
CA GLU A 97 -10.38 -24.40 22.90
C GLU A 97 -9.68 -25.51 23.71
#